data_AF-A0A855XMJ3-F1
#
_entry.id   AF-A0A855XMJ3-F1
#
_cell.length_a   1.000
_cell.length_b   1.000
_cell.length_c   1.000
_cell.angle_alpha   90.00
_cell.angle_beta   90.00
_cell.angle_gamma   90.00
#
_symmetry.space_group_name_H-M   'P 1'
#
loop_
_entity.id
_entity.type
_entity.pdbx_description
1 polymer ?
#
loop_
_entity_poly.entity_id
_entity_poly.type
_entity_poly.pdbx_seq_one_letter_code
_entity_poly.pdbx_strand_id
1 'polypeptide(L)'
;MIECYLIVNGRSDGSANLSAVPNRGDIISLGDHKAPHYLVHRVEYLNNSDTVNLHVQKFANEVSCVNAVSGYRNDRSFVDEL
;
A
#
# COMPACT_ATOMS: atom_id res chain seq x y z
N MET A 1 15.71 -7.35 -4.67
CA MET A 1 14.26 -7.59 -4.55
C MET A 1 14.04 -8.03 -3.12
N ILE A 2 13.08 -7.43 -2.42
CA ILE A 2 12.79 -7.67 -1.01
C ILE A 2 11.43 -8.34 -0.94
N GLU A 3 11.35 -9.47 -0.24
CA GLU A 3 10.07 -10.12 0.01
C GLU A 3 9.36 -9.42 1.18
N CYS A 4 8.18 -8.87 0.87
CA CYS A 4 7.34 -8.19 1.83
C CYS A 4 6.04 -8.96 2.01
N TYR A 5 5.70 -9.36 3.24
CA TYR A 5 4.40 -9.93 3.56
C TYR A 5 3.37 -8.83 3.75
N LEU A 6 2.23 -8.95 3.09
CA LEU A 6 1.13 -8.00 3.19
C LEU A 6 0.19 -8.44 4.31
N ILE A 7 0.11 -7.65 5.38
CA ILE A 7 -0.71 -7.93 6.56
C ILE A 7 -1.95 -7.04 6.52
N VAL A 8 -3.12 -7.64 6.30
CA VAL A 8 -4.42 -6.97 6.28
C VAL A 8 -5.20 -7.40 7.51
N ASN A 9 -5.60 -6.45 8.37
CA ASN A 9 -6.34 -6.72 9.60
C ASN A 9 -5.72 -7.83 10.48
N GLY A 10 -4.38 -7.84 10.58
CA GLY A 10 -3.63 -8.83 11.37
C GLY A 10 -3.49 -10.21 10.72
N ARG A 11 -3.92 -10.39 9.46
CA ARG A 11 -3.77 -11.65 8.71
C ARG A 11 -2.90 -11.44 7.48
N SER A 12 -2.09 -12.44 7.13
CA SER A 12 -1.34 -12.42 5.88
C SER A 12 -2.30 -12.55 4.68
N ASP A 13 -2.20 -11.61 3.74
CA ASP A 13 -2.89 -11.57 2.45
C ASP A 13 -1.97 -12.03 1.30
N GLY A 14 -0.76 -12.50 1.63
CA GLY A 14 0.26 -12.96 0.68
C GLY A 14 1.59 -12.24 0.84
N SER A 15 2.50 -12.45 -0.11
CA SER A 15 3.77 -11.71 -0.22
C SER A 15 3.91 -11.01 -1.57
N ALA A 16 4.69 -9.94 -1.58
CA ALA A 16 5.06 -9.17 -2.75
C ALA A 16 6.57 -9.00 -2.80
N ASN A 17 7.13 -9.16 -3.99
CA ASN A 17 8.54 -8.94 -4.25
C ASN A 17 8.74 -7.51 -4.75
N LEU A 18 9.27 -6.64 -3.89
CA LEU A 18 9.42 -5.21 -4.16
C LEU A 18 10.89 -4.85 -4.42
N SER A 19 11.13 -3.75 -5.13
CA SER A 19 12.49 -3.27 -5.42
C SER A 19 13.17 -2.70 -4.17
N ALA A 20 12.39 -2.09 -3.28
CA ALA A 20 12.80 -1.51 -2.01
C ALA A 20 11.68 -1.68 -0.96
N VAL A 21 12.03 -1.53 0.32
CA VAL A 21 11.02 -1.53 1.40
C VAL A 21 10.21 -0.23 1.30
N PRO A 22 8.88 -0.31 1.18
CA PRO A 22 8.03 0.88 1.17
C PRO A 22 8.03 1.62 2.51
N ASN A 23 7.71 2.91 2.46
CA ASN A 23 7.47 3.72 3.65
C ASN A 23 5.99 3.72 4.03
N ARG A 24 5.71 4.16 5.26
CA ARG A 24 4.33 4.48 5.67
C ARG A 24 3.77 5.59 4.76
N GLY A 25 2.54 5.38 4.27
CA GLY A 25 1.86 6.28 3.35
C GLY A 25 2.04 5.90 1.89
N ASP A 26 3.04 5.07 1.55
CA ASP A 26 3.22 4.59 0.19
C ASP A 26 2.07 3.68 -0.23
N ILE A 27 1.77 3.69 -1.53
CA ILE A 27 0.79 2.81 -2.15
C ILE A 27 1.50 1.79 -3.02
N ILE A 28 1.25 0.53 -2.74
CA ILE A 28 1.74 -0.60 -3.51
C ILE A 28 0.66 -1.00 -4.52
N SER A 29 1.07 -1.12 -5.78
CA SER A 29 0.26 -1.68 -6.87
C SER A 29 1.00 -2.87 -7.46
N LEU A 30 0.37 -4.04 -7.45
CA LEU A 30 0.98 -5.30 -7.89
C LEU A 30 0.58 -5.71 -9.30
N GLY A 31 -0.17 -4.87 -10.01
CA GLY A 31 -0.72 -5.20 -11.32
C GLY A 31 -1.30 -3.98 -12.01
N ASP A 32 -2.36 -4.20 -12.81
CA ASP A 32 -3.06 -3.13 -13.49
C ASP A 32 -4.01 -2.35 -12.56
N HIS A 33 -4.72 -1.38 -13.11
CA HIS A 33 -5.69 -0.55 -12.39
C HIS A 33 -6.85 -1.34 -11.76
N LYS A 34 -7.09 -2.58 -12.17
CA LYS A 34 -8.12 -3.46 -11.62
C LYS A 34 -7.61 -4.33 -10.48
N ALA A 35 -6.29 -4.51 -10.39
CA ALA A 35 -5.65 -5.27 -9.33
C ALA A 35 -5.78 -4.54 -7.98
N PRO A 36 -5.73 -5.30 -6.86
CA PRO A 36 -5.72 -4.71 -5.54
C PRO A 36 -4.57 -3.70 -5.34
N HIS A 37 -4.88 -2.64 -4.62
CA HIS A 37 -3.90 -1.63 -4.20
C HIS A 37 -3.79 -1.64 -2.68
N TYR A 38 -2.61 -1.32 -2.15
CA TYR A 38 -2.34 -1.45 -0.72
C TYR A 38 -1.70 -0.18 -0.18
N LEU A 39 -2.37 0.51 0.74
CA LEU A 39 -1.79 1.63 1.47
C LEU A 39 -1.01 1.12 2.68
N VAL A 40 0.25 1.51 2.80
CA VAL A 40 1.12 1.10 3.91
C VAL A 40 0.84 1.94 5.15
N HIS A 41 0.40 1.28 6.22
CA HIS A 41 0.18 1.92 7.52
C HIS A 41 1.39 1.76 8.45
N ARG A 42 2.08 0.62 8.38
CA ARG A 42 3.24 0.33 9.22
C ARG A 42 4.18 -0.67 8.54
N VAL A 43 5.47 -0.44 8.70
CA VAL A 43 6.54 -1.34 8.32
C VAL A 43 7.08 -2.01 9.59
N GLU A 44 7.16 -3.33 9.60
CA GLU A 44 7.65 -4.13 10.71
C GLU A 44 8.77 -5.05 10.25
N TYR A 45 9.94 -4.84 10.84
CA TYR A 45 11.13 -5.67 10.60
C TYR A 45 11.14 -6.83 11.59
N LEU A 46 11.41 -8.03 11.08
CA LEU A 46 11.54 -9.24 11.86
C LEU A 46 13.03 -9.46 12.16
N ASN A 47 13.36 -9.66 13.45
CA ASN A 47 14.74 -9.96 13.84
C ASN A 47 15.22 -11.24 13.15
N ASN A 48 16.44 -11.20 12.60
CA ASN A 48 17.08 -12.32 11.90
C ASN A 48 16.28 -12.86 10.70
N SER A 49 15.45 -12.02 10.06
CA SER A 49 14.75 -12.37 8.83
C SER A 49 15.04 -11.31 7.75
N ASP A 50 15.19 -11.77 6.52
CA ASP A 50 15.33 -10.89 5.34
C ASP A 50 13.97 -10.43 4.79
N THR A 51 12.87 -10.84 5.44
CA THR A 51 11.50 -10.48 5.08
C THR A 51 10.95 -9.37 5.95
N VAL A 52 10.05 -8.57 5.37
CA VAL A 52 9.44 -7.41 6.05
C VAL A 52 7.93 -7.57 6.07
N ASN A 53 7.31 -7.33 7.23
CA ASN A 53 5.85 -7.28 7.33
C ASN A 53 5.36 -5.86 7.04
N LEU A 54 4.50 -5.72 6.04
CA LEU A 54 3.83 -4.48 5.70
C LEU A 54 2.39 -4.57 6.16
N HIS A 55 2.05 -3.83 7.21
CA HIS A 55 0.67 -3.69 7.65
C HIS A 55 -0.01 -2.69 6.74
N VAL A 56 -0.98 -3.17 5.98
CA VAL A 56 -1.57 -2.46 4.85
C VAL A 56 -3.09 -2.43 4.93
N GLN A 57 -3.67 -1.38 4.36
CA GLN A 57 -5.08 -1.35 4.00
C GLN A 57 -5.23 -1.72 2.53
N LYS A 58 -5.98 -2.79 2.27
CA LYS A 58 -6.27 -3.27 0.92
C LYS A 58 -7.46 -2.53 0.33
N PHE A 59 -7.31 -2.13 -0.93
CA PHE A 59 -8.35 -1.58 -1.80
C PHE A 59 -8.58 -2.55 -2.94
N ALA A 60 -9.83 -2.67 -3.39
CA ALA A 60 -10.20 -3.63 -4.43
C ALA A 60 -9.54 -3.32 -5.78
N ASN A 61 -9.32 -2.04 -6.08
CA ASN A 61 -8.76 -1.52 -7.32
C ASN A 61 -8.25 -0.09 -7.14
N GLU A 62 -7.62 0.47 -8.17
CA GLU A 62 -7.08 1.82 -8.17
C GLU A 62 -8.15 2.87 -7.82
N VAL A 63 -9.34 2.79 -8.43
CA VAL A 63 -10.42 3.77 -8.21
C VAL A 63 -10.83 3.83 -6.74
N SER A 64 -11.00 2.69 -6.10
CA SER A 64 -11.32 2.63 -4.67
C SER A 64 -10.21 3.22 -3.79
N CYS A 65 -8.95 3.05 -4.18
CA CYS A 65 -7.80 3.63 -3.48
C CYS A 65 -7.74 5.15 -3.64
N VAL A 66 -7.87 5.65 -4.87
CA VAL A 66 -7.87 7.09 -5.21
C VAL A 66 -8.98 7.84 -4.49
N ASN A 67 -10.17 7.24 -4.35
CA ASN A 67 -11.28 7.86 -3.66
C ASN A 67 -11.05 7.96 -2.14
N ALA A 68 -10.36 6.99 -1.56
CA ALA A 68 -10.14 6.86 -0.13
C ALA A 68 -8.87 7.55 0.38
N VAL A 69 -7.84 7.70 -0.47
CA VAL A 69 -6.55 8.27 -0.10
C VAL A 69 -6.38 9.64 -0.77
N SER A 70 -6.53 10.71 0.02
CA SER A 70 -6.31 12.08 -0.44
C SER A 70 -4.88 12.27 -0.97
N GLY A 71 -4.73 12.91 -2.13
CA GLY A 71 -3.43 13.17 -2.76
C GLY A 71 -2.87 12.00 -3.58
N TYR A 72 -3.50 10.82 -3.54
CA TYR A 72 -3.11 9.70 -4.41
C TYR A 72 -3.83 9.79 -5.75
N ARG A 73 -3.12 10.27 -6.79
CA ARG A 73 -3.63 10.45 -8.17
C ARG A 73 -4.93 11.27 -8.27
N ASN A 74 -5.30 11.95 -7.18
CA ASN A 74 -6.42 12.88 -7.12
C ASN A 74 -5.95 14.04 -6.27
N ASP A 75 -5.58 15.12 -6.96
CA ASP A 75 -5.34 16.40 -6.34
C ASP A 75 -6.69 17.13 -6.25
N ARG A 76 -7.29 17.10 -5.06
CA ARG A 76 -8.58 17.76 -4.79
C ARG A 76 -8.43 19.26 -4.51
N SER A 77 -7.26 19.85 -4.75
CA SER A 77 -6.97 21.27 -4.51
C SER A 77 -7.73 22.26 -5.41
N PHE A 78 -8.65 21.81 -6.25
CA PHE A 78 -9.34 22.66 -7.23
C PHE A 78 -10.56 23.45 -6.73
N VAL A 79 -10.97 23.38 -5.46
CA VAL A 79 -12.16 24.16 -5.01
C VAL A 79 -12.07 24.59 -3.55
N ASP A 80 -11.36 25.69 -3.27
CA ASP A 80 -11.56 26.54 -2.08
C ASP A 80 -11.26 28.02 -2.43
N GLU A 81 -11.65 28.45 -3.63
CA GLU A 81 -11.76 29.87 -3.97
C GLU A 81 -13.23 30.21 -4.28
N LEU A 82 -14.03 30.47 -3.23
CA LEU A 82 -15.25 31.27 -3.29
C LEU A 82 -15.47 32.01 -1.97
#